data_AF-A0A537Z276-F1
#
_entry.id   AF-A0A537Z276-F1
#
_cell.length_a   1.000
_cell.length_b   1.000
_cell.length_c   1.000
_cell.angle_alpha   90.00
_cell.angle_beta   90.00
_cell.angle_gamma   90.00
#
_symmetry.space_group_name_H-M   'P 1'
#
loop_
_entity.id
_entity.type
_entity.pdbx_description
1 polymer ?
#
loop_
_entity_poly.entity_id
_entity_poly.type
_entity_poly.pdbx_seq_one_letter_code
_entity_poly.pdbx_strand_id
1 'polypeptide(L)'
;MDRRAVHPMAWIVWATSAGFVAFVTTDPVYLLLLWAVSWFVYAGHRVDAEHARSFRLFLTGAVVAVALRTALVFFGTVSAANTTFSFLEGLRLGTILVIFGTFNAVTDPFGLVRMAPRHFHEPALAAALALSIAPRTVAGVGRVRDAQRMRGITIHGARALPALAVPVLERGMEEAHTLAESMDARGHGAGRRSRYRPQPWTGAALLIAVTAIGAAATFLAASVGGWAILHPQTSPIVWPEAHPLLLAAVGSLAAPGLVGRPER
;
A
#
# COMPACT_ATOMS: atom_id res chain seq x y z
N MET A 1 -2.78 -23.06 0.33
CA MET A 1 -1.89 -21.89 0.60
C MET A 1 -0.91 -21.78 -0.53
N ASP A 2 -1.09 -20.74 -1.34
CA ASP A 2 -0.56 -20.63 -2.69
C ASP A 2 0.98 -20.52 -2.70
N ARG A 3 1.66 -21.51 -3.30
CA ARG A 3 3.12 -21.57 -3.40
C ARG A 3 3.70 -20.51 -4.36
N ARG A 4 2.84 -19.67 -4.95
CA ARG A 4 3.20 -18.70 -6.00
C ARG A 4 3.00 -17.23 -5.59
N ALA A 5 2.72 -16.93 -4.33
CA ALA A 5 2.67 -15.54 -3.87
C ALA A 5 4.06 -14.89 -3.98
N VAL A 6 4.16 -13.84 -4.80
CA VAL A 6 5.38 -13.04 -4.98
C VAL A 6 5.78 -12.43 -3.64
N HIS A 7 7.08 -12.40 -3.34
CA HIS A 7 7.60 -11.85 -2.09
C HIS A 7 7.13 -10.39 -1.91
N PRO A 8 6.47 -10.02 -0.78
CA PRO A 8 5.88 -8.69 -0.61
C PRO A 8 6.84 -7.50 -0.78
N MET A 9 8.13 -7.67 -0.46
CA MET A 9 9.13 -6.61 -0.73
C MET A 9 9.27 -6.28 -2.22
N ALA A 10 9.08 -7.25 -3.13
CA ALA A 10 9.15 -6.97 -4.56
C ALA A 10 8.02 -6.02 -5.00
N TRP A 11 6.84 -6.12 -4.39
CA TRP A 11 5.74 -5.20 -4.61
C TRP A 11 6.01 -3.80 -4.05
N ILE A 12 6.66 -3.69 -2.90
CA ILE A 12 7.10 -2.40 -2.36
C ILE A 12 8.12 -1.75 -3.29
N VAL A 13 9.12 -2.51 -3.76
CA VAL A 13 10.13 -2.02 -4.69
C VAL A 13 9.45 -1.55 -5.98
N TRP A 14 8.55 -2.36 -6.53
CA TRP A 14 7.77 -2.00 -7.72
C TRP A 14 6.97 -0.70 -7.53
N ALA A 15 6.19 -0.60 -6.46
CA ALA A 15 5.34 0.57 -6.20
C ALA A 15 6.17 1.84 -5.95
N THR A 16 7.26 1.73 -5.19
CA THR A 16 8.18 2.85 -4.91
C THR A 16 8.86 3.31 -6.20
N SER A 17 9.37 2.38 -7.01
CA SER A 17 10.00 2.70 -8.29
C SER A 17 9.03 3.33 -9.28
N ALA A 18 7.82 2.76 -9.45
CA ALA A 18 6.79 3.33 -10.32
C ALA A 18 6.35 4.72 -9.83
N GLY A 19 6.17 4.89 -8.52
CA GLY A 19 5.87 6.17 -7.90
C GLY A 19 6.98 7.21 -8.11
N PHE A 20 8.25 6.80 -8.04
CA PHE A 20 9.39 7.65 -8.34
C PHE A 20 9.41 8.09 -9.80
N VAL A 21 9.18 7.16 -10.75
CA VAL A 21 9.05 7.50 -12.17
C VAL A 21 7.95 8.54 -12.38
N ALA A 22 6.76 8.34 -11.81
CA ALA A 22 5.66 9.30 -11.89
C ALA A 22 6.00 10.65 -11.24
N PHE A 23 6.76 10.67 -10.15
CA PHE A 23 7.17 11.89 -9.46
C PHE A 23 8.09 12.76 -10.33
N VAL A 24 9.03 12.11 -11.03
CA VAL A 24 10.11 12.76 -11.79
C VAL A 24 9.67 13.24 -13.17
N THR A 25 8.53 12.78 -13.70
CA THR A 25 8.05 13.18 -15.04
C THR A 25 6.68 13.84 -14.98
N THR A 26 6.49 14.86 -15.82
CA THR A 26 5.18 15.45 -16.13
C THR A 26 4.76 15.15 -17.57
N ASP A 27 5.50 14.29 -18.26
CA ASP A 27 5.23 13.92 -19.64
C ASP A 27 3.99 13.01 -19.71
N PRO A 28 2.96 13.38 -20.50
CA PRO A 28 1.72 12.62 -20.56
C PRO A 28 1.90 11.23 -21.16
N VAL A 29 2.88 11.00 -22.03
CA VAL A 29 3.11 9.69 -22.66
C VAL A 29 3.56 8.67 -21.61
N TYR A 30 4.55 9.02 -20.77
CA TYR A 30 5.01 8.12 -19.71
C TYR A 30 3.95 7.93 -18.62
N LEU A 31 3.21 8.98 -18.26
CA LEU A 31 2.13 8.89 -17.27
C LEU A 31 0.97 8.01 -17.75
N LEU A 32 0.49 8.20 -18.98
CA LEU A 32 -0.56 7.34 -19.55
C LEU A 32 -0.08 5.89 -19.72
N LEU A 33 1.19 5.69 -20.06
CA LEU A 33 1.77 4.35 -20.11
C LEU A 33 1.83 3.71 -18.72
N LEU A 34 2.12 4.47 -17.66
CA LEU A 34 2.03 3.98 -16.28
C LEU A 34 0.59 3.60 -15.88
N TRP A 35 -0.42 4.33 -16.35
CA TRP A 35 -1.83 3.93 -16.18
C TRP A 35 -2.11 2.59 -16.86
N ALA A 36 -1.67 2.43 -18.10
CA ALA A 36 -1.84 1.19 -18.86
C ALA A 36 -1.12 0.00 -18.20
N VAL A 37 0.12 0.20 -17.74
CA VAL A 37 0.90 -0.79 -16.99
C VAL A 37 0.20 -1.16 -15.68
N SER A 38 -0.27 -0.17 -14.92
CA SER A 38 -0.97 -0.39 -13.65
C SER A 38 -2.27 -1.18 -13.85
N TRP A 39 -3.05 -0.82 -14.86
CA TRP A 39 -4.25 -1.57 -15.26
C TRP A 39 -3.92 -2.99 -15.69
N PHE A 40 -2.87 -3.19 -16.51
CA PHE A 40 -2.43 -4.51 -16.95
C PHE A 40 -2.00 -5.40 -15.79
N VAL A 41 -1.24 -4.83 -14.84
CA VAL A 41 -0.81 -5.54 -13.62
C VAL A 41 -2.02 -5.91 -12.76
N TYR A 42 -2.97 -4.99 -12.55
CA TYR A 42 -4.23 -5.25 -11.85
C TYR A 42 -5.04 -6.37 -12.53
N ALA A 43 -5.27 -6.26 -13.84
CA ALA A 43 -6.04 -7.22 -14.61
C ALA A 43 -5.38 -8.61 -14.70
N GLY A 44 -4.06 -8.68 -14.55
CA GLY A 44 -3.29 -9.93 -14.53
C GLY A 44 -3.40 -10.73 -13.24
N HIS A 45 -3.87 -10.13 -12.13
CA HIS A 45 -3.97 -10.79 -10.83
C HIS A 45 -5.43 -11.12 -10.48
N ARG A 46 -5.68 -12.25 -9.82
CA ARG A 46 -7.00 -12.57 -9.27
C ARG A 46 -7.24 -11.74 -8.03
N VAL A 47 -8.10 -10.73 -8.14
CA VAL A 47 -8.41 -9.80 -7.07
C VAL A 47 -9.80 -10.11 -6.51
N ASP A 48 -9.90 -10.37 -5.21
CA ASP A 48 -11.18 -10.61 -4.54
C ASP A 48 -12.11 -9.38 -4.62
N ALA A 49 -13.42 -9.59 -4.43
CA ALA A 49 -14.42 -8.53 -4.58
C ALA A 49 -14.15 -7.28 -3.70
N GLU A 50 -13.58 -7.48 -2.51
CA GLU A 50 -13.18 -6.40 -1.60
C GLU A 50 -12.00 -5.57 -2.17
N HIS A 51 -10.92 -6.25 -2.57
CA HIS A 51 -9.75 -5.61 -3.17
C HIS A 51 -10.08 -4.95 -4.51
N ALA A 52 -11.00 -5.52 -5.31
CA ALA A 52 -11.48 -4.92 -6.56
C ALA A 52 -12.31 -3.66 -6.33
N ARG A 53 -12.96 -3.53 -5.16
CA ARG A 53 -13.64 -2.30 -4.74
C ARG A 53 -12.63 -1.24 -4.33
N SER A 54 -11.58 -1.63 -3.59
CA SER A 54 -10.48 -0.73 -3.22
C SER A 54 -9.81 -0.13 -4.46
N PHE A 55 -9.46 -0.97 -5.46
CA PHE A 55 -8.89 -0.48 -6.72
C PHE A 55 -9.79 0.54 -7.42
N ARG A 56 -11.09 0.25 -7.51
CA ARG A 56 -12.07 1.17 -8.10
C ARG A 56 -12.13 2.50 -7.35
N LEU A 57 -12.05 2.52 -6.02
CA LEU A 57 -11.99 3.75 -5.24
C LEU A 57 -10.76 4.59 -5.60
N PHE A 58 -9.59 3.96 -5.71
CA PHE A 58 -8.37 4.65 -6.11
C PHE A 58 -8.44 5.18 -7.54
N LEU A 59 -8.99 4.41 -8.48
CA LEU A 59 -9.19 4.85 -9.86
C LEU A 59 -10.16 6.03 -9.95
N THR A 60 -11.30 5.97 -9.23
CA THR A 60 -12.23 7.10 -9.16
C THR A 60 -11.59 8.32 -8.52
N GLY A 61 -10.81 8.13 -7.45
CA GLY A 61 -10.06 9.20 -6.82
C GLY A 61 -9.02 9.81 -7.77
N ALA A 62 -8.41 9.01 -8.65
CA ALA A 62 -7.42 9.49 -9.60
C ALA A 62 -8.05 10.40 -10.65
N VAL A 63 -9.19 9.99 -11.20
CA VAL A 63 -9.97 10.81 -12.14
C VAL A 63 -10.44 12.10 -11.45
N VAL A 64 -10.93 12.00 -10.21
CA VAL A 64 -11.35 13.19 -9.43
C VAL A 64 -10.16 14.11 -9.15
N ALA A 65 -8.99 13.59 -8.79
CA ALA A 65 -7.79 14.38 -8.55
C ALA A 65 -7.35 15.14 -9.81
N VAL A 66 -7.37 14.48 -10.97
CA VAL A 66 -7.06 15.11 -12.28
C VAL A 66 -8.07 16.21 -12.59
N ALA A 67 -9.36 15.91 -12.46
CA ALA A 67 -10.45 16.86 -12.74
C ALA A 67 -10.41 18.07 -11.80
N LEU A 68 -10.27 17.84 -10.49
CA LEU A 68 -10.19 18.89 -9.49
C LEU A 68 -8.95 19.76 -9.72
N ARG A 69 -7.77 19.15 -9.92
CA ARG A 69 -6.53 19.89 -10.17
C ARG A 69 -6.63 20.75 -11.43
N THR A 70 -7.25 20.24 -12.48
CA THR A 70 -7.49 20.98 -13.73
C THR A 70 -8.52 22.11 -13.51
N ALA A 71 -9.59 21.85 -12.76
CA ALA A 71 -10.64 22.83 -12.47
C ALA A 71 -10.14 24.02 -11.64
N LEU A 72 -9.11 23.83 -10.82
CA LEU A 72 -8.53 24.93 -10.03
C LEU A 72 -7.98 26.08 -10.90
N VAL A 73 -7.68 25.84 -12.18
CA VAL A 73 -7.25 26.89 -13.12
C VAL A 73 -8.31 27.96 -13.32
N PHE A 74 -9.59 27.61 -13.22
CA PHE A 74 -10.70 28.56 -13.39
C PHE A 74 -10.76 29.62 -12.28
N PHE A 75 -10.08 29.41 -11.15
CA PHE A 75 -9.96 30.40 -10.09
C PHE A 75 -8.76 31.35 -10.30
N GLY A 76 -7.96 31.17 -11.35
CA GLY A 76 -6.77 31.97 -11.65
C GLY A 76 -6.79 32.55 -13.07
N THR A 77 -5.61 32.85 -13.60
CA THR A 77 -5.47 33.32 -14.99
C THR A 77 -5.68 32.17 -15.96
N VAL A 78 -6.82 32.18 -16.65
CA VAL A 78 -7.17 31.17 -17.64
C VAL A 78 -6.32 31.40 -18.88
N SER A 79 -5.37 30.52 -19.12
CA SER A 79 -4.55 30.47 -20.32
C SER A 79 -4.35 29.02 -20.75
N ALA A 80 -4.19 28.76 -22.05
CA ALA A 80 -3.98 27.41 -22.56
C ALA A 80 -2.76 26.73 -21.91
N ALA A 81 -1.70 27.50 -21.64
CA ALA A 81 -0.50 27.03 -20.94
C ALA A 81 -0.80 26.62 -19.48
N ASN A 82 -1.54 27.45 -18.73
CA ASN A 82 -1.89 27.17 -17.33
C ASN A 82 -2.85 25.99 -17.20
N THR A 83 -3.81 25.86 -18.11
CA THR A 83 -4.73 24.71 -18.19
C THR A 83 -3.96 23.43 -18.48
N THR A 84 -3.06 23.44 -19.47
CA THR A 84 -2.23 22.29 -19.81
C THR A 84 -1.32 21.89 -18.66
N PHE A 85 -0.62 22.85 -18.05
CA PHE A 85 0.25 22.61 -16.90
C PHE A 85 -0.53 21.96 -15.74
N SER A 86 -1.71 22.48 -15.42
CA SER A 86 -2.51 21.95 -14.32
C SER A 86 -3.11 20.59 -14.63
N PHE A 87 -3.47 20.33 -15.89
CA PHE A 87 -3.89 19.00 -16.34
C PHE A 87 -2.75 17.98 -16.21
N LEU A 88 -1.53 18.30 -16.67
CA LEU A 88 -0.38 17.40 -16.57
C LEU A 88 -0.01 17.12 -15.10
N GLU A 89 -0.07 18.14 -14.24
CA GLU A 89 0.10 17.96 -12.80
C GLU A 89 -1.01 17.10 -12.18
N GLY A 90 -2.26 17.30 -12.62
CA GLY A 90 -3.40 16.46 -12.23
C GLY A 90 -3.19 15.00 -12.66
N LEU A 91 -2.72 14.79 -13.88
CA LEU A 91 -2.38 13.48 -14.43
C LEU A 91 -1.28 12.80 -13.63
N ARG A 92 -0.25 13.54 -13.19
CA ARG A 92 0.81 13.04 -12.31
C ARG A 92 0.25 12.57 -10.97
N LEU A 93 -0.58 13.39 -10.31
CA LEU A 93 -1.23 13.02 -9.05
C LEU A 93 -2.15 11.80 -9.22
N GLY A 94 -2.94 11.76 -10.29
CA GLY A 94 -3.79 10.62 -10.63
C GLY A 94 -2.98 9.35 -10.86
N THR A 95 -1.83 9.45 -11.52
CA THR A 95 -0.92 8.32 -11.77
C THR A 95 -0.39 7.73 -10.47
N ILE A 96 0.04 8.57 -9.52
CA ILE A 96 0.48 8.11 -8.19
C ILE A 96 -0.64 7.35 -7.49
N LEU A 97 -1.88 7.84 -7.58
CA LEU A 97 -3.02 7.20 -6.95
C LEU A 97 -3.40 5.86 -7.60
N VAL A 98 -3.29 5.74 -8.93
CA VAL A 98 -3.49 4.47 -9.65
C VAL A 98 -2.41 3.44 -9.31
N ILE A 99 -1.14 3.86 -9.21
CA ILE A 99 -0.03 3.00 -8.77
C ILE A 99 -0.31 2.48 -7.36
N PHE A 100 -0.69 3.38 -6.44
CA PHE A 100 -1.01 3.01 -5.07
C PHE A 100 -2.21 2.07 -4.99
N GLY A 101 -3.26 2.33 -5.78
CA GLY A 101 -4.42 1.45 -5.89
C GLY A 101 -4.07 0.06 -6.41
N THR A 102 -3.18 -0.03 -7.39
CA THR A 102 -2.69 -1.32 -7.93
C THR A 102 -1.92 -2.09 -6.86
N PHE A 103 -1.02 -1.41 -6.16
CA PHE A 103 -0.26 -2.01 -5.06
C PHE A 103 -1.17 -2.55 -3.95
N ASN A 104 -2.16 -1.77 -3.52
CA ASN A 104 -3.10 -2.16 -2.46
C ASN A 104 -4.07 -3.27 -2.89
N ALA A 105 -4.35 -3.39 -4.19
CA ALA A 105 -5.21 -4.45 -4.72
C ALA A 105 -4.49 -5.80 -4.83
N VAL A 106 -3.16 -5.79 -5.04
CA VAL A 106 -2.36 -6.99 -5.31
C VAL A 106 -1.54 -7.45 -4.10
N THR A 107 -1.29 -6.58 -3.12
CA THR A 107 -0.50 -6.89 -1.91
C THR A 107 -1.40 -7.09 -0.70
N ASP A 108 -1.12 -8.10 0.14
CA ASP A 108 -1.71 -8.24 1.47
C ASP A 108 -1.07 -7.23 2.45
N PRO A 109 -1.80 -6.20 2.93
CA PRO A 109 -1.25 -5.17 3.81
C PRO A 109 -0.71 -5.72 5.13
N PHE A 110 -1.33 -6.78 5.67
CA PHE A 110 -0.90 -7.40 6.92
C PHE A 110 0.40 -8.18 6.78
N GLY A 111 0.70 -8.69 5.59
CA GLY A 111 1.97 -9.32 5.25
C GLY A 111 3.17 -8.37 5.41
N LEU A 112 2.98 -7.08 5.11
CA LEU A 112 4.05 -6.07 5.21
C LEU A 112 4.41 -5.73 6.65
N VAL A 113 3.42 -5.62 7.53
CA VAL A 113 3.63 -5.38 8.96
C VAL A 113 4.46 -6.51 9.60
N ARG A 114 4.27 -7.74 9.14
CA ARG A 114 5.05 -8.91 9.60
C ARG A 114 6.52 -8.88 9.17
N MET A 115 6.88 -8.02 8.21
CA MET A 115 8.27 -7.84 7.76
C MET A 115 9.05 -6.80 8.57
N ALA A 116 8.44 -6.24 9.63
CA ALA A 116 9.07 -5.25 10.49
C ALA A 116 10.53 -5.63 10.86
N PRO A 117 11.47 -4.66 10.79
CA PRO A 117 12.88 -4.90 11.10
C PRO A 117 13.11 -5.54 12.47
N ARG A 118 14.23 -6.27 12.61
CA ARG A 118 14.54 -7.04 13.83
C ARG A 118 14.63 -6.19 15.09
N HIS A 119 15.03 -4.92 14.99
CA HIS A 119 15.12 -3.99 16.13
C HIS A 119 13.76 -3.69 16.77
N PHE A 120 12.65 -3.97 16.09
CA PHE A 120 11.31 -3.83 16.63
C PHE A 120 10.71 -5.14 17.15
N HIS A 121 11.48 -6.19 17.45
CA HIS A 121 10.88 -7.46 17.91
C HIS A 121 10.01 -7.30 19.16
N GLU A 122 10.46 -6.55 20.15
CA GLU A 122 9.70 -6.31 21.38
C GLU A 122 8.41 -5.50 21.12
N PRO A 123 8.45 -4.32 20.47
CA PRO A 123 7.23 -3.59 20.17
C PRO A 123 6.33 -4.30 19.16
N ALA A 124 6.88 -5.05 18.19
CA ALA A 124 6.10 -5.83 17.23
C ALA A 124 5.43 -7.03 17.89
N LEU A 125 6.10 -7.70 18.84
CA LEU A 125 5.49 -8.74 19.66
C LEU A 125 4.37 -8.15 20.50
N ALA A 126 4.61 -7.04 21.19
CA ALA A 126 3.59 -6.35 21.97
C ALA A 126 2.38 -5.95 21.12
N ALA A 127 2.61 -5.37 19.93
CA ALA A 127 1.57 -5.01 18.98
C ALA A 127 0.83 -6.23 18.44
N ALA A 128 1.53 -7.31 18.11
CA ALA A 128 0.91 -8.55 17.63
C ALA A 128 0.05 -9.22 18.72
N LEU A 129 0.54 -9.25 19.96
CA LEU A 129 -0.22 -9.73 21.12
C LEU A 129 -1.44 -8.85 21.35
N ALA A 130 -1.28 -7.53 21.37
CA ALA A 130 -2.38 -6.58 21.52
C ALA A 130 -3.45 -6.74 20.42
N LEU A 131 -3.02 -6.85 19.15
CA LEU A 131 -3.92 -7.05 18.03
C LEU A 131 -4.67 -8.40 18.11
N SER A 132 -4.03 -9.43 18.67
CA SER A 132 -4.67 -10.73 18.89
C SER A 132 -5.69 -10.72 20.04
N ILE A 133 -5.47 -9.86 21.04
CA ILE A 133 -6.32 -9.73 22.23
C ILE A 133 -7.52 -8.82 21.92
N ALA A 134 -7.34 -7.77 21.12
CA ALA A 134 -8.37 -6.80 20.76
C ALA A 134 -9.75 -7.41 20.39
N PRO A 135 -9.86 -8.38 19.46
CA PRO A 135 -11.16 -8.96 19.13
C PRO A 135 -11.81 -9.69 20.32
N ARG A 136 -11.00 -10.31 21.19
CA ARG A 136 -11.49 -11.00 22.40
C ARG A 136 -11.94 -10.00 23.46
N THR A 137 -11.22 -8.90 23.64
CA THR A 137 -11.59 -7.82 24.55
C THR A 137 -12.90 -7.17 24.14
N VAL A 138 -13.11 -6.89 22.85
CA VAL A 138 -14.38 -6.32 22.35
C VAL A 138 -15.55 -7.26 22.66
N ALA A 139 -15.41 -8.56 22.42
CA ALA A 139 -16.43 -9.54 22.79
C ALA A 139 -16.63 -9.64 24.32
N GLY A 140 -15.55 -9.54 25.10
CA GLY A 140 -15.58 -9.51 26.56
C GLY A 140 -16.36 -8.32 27.11
N VAL A 141 -16.12 -7.12 26.58
CA VAL A 141 -16.84 -5.88 26.93
C VAL A 141 -18.34 -6.04 26.69
N GLY A 142 -18.75 -6.64 25.56
CA GLY A 142 -20.16 -6.93 25.27
C GLY A 142 -20.81 -7.80 26.36
N ARG A 143 -20.15 -8.88 26.76
CA ARG A 143 -20.66 -9.78 27.82
C ARG A 143 -20.76 -9.09 29.18
N VAL A 144 -19.75 -8.30 29.57
CA VAL A 144 -19.78 -7.54 30.83
C VAL A 144 -20.89 -6.50 30.79
N ARG A 145 -21.06 -5.80 29.66
CA ARG A 145 -22.13 -4.82 29.46
C ARG A 145 -23.51 -5.45 29.67
N ASP A 146 -23.75 -6.62 29.12
CA ASP A 146 -25.05 -7.30 29.26
C ASP A 146 -25.26 -7.83 30.68
N ALA A 147 -24.20 -8.34 31.34
CA ALA A 147 -24.27 -8.74 32.75
C ALA A 147 -24.59 -7.56 33.69
N GLN A 148 -24.00 -6.38 33.47
CA GLN A 148 -24.30 -5.19 34.27
C GLN A 148 -25.73 -4.67 34.03
N ARG A 149 -26.25 -4.79 32.81
CA ARG A 149 -27.66 -4.51 32.51
C ARG A 149 -28.60 -5.43 33.28
N MET A 150 -28.27 -6.73 33.40
CA MET A 150 -29.05 -7.66 34.24
C MET A 150 -29.01 -7.30 35.73
N ARG A 151 -27.98 -6.59 36.19
CA ARG A 151 -27.89 -6.03 37.56
C ARG A 151 -28.60 -4.68 37.72
N GLY A 152 -29.34 -4.22 36.72
CA GLY A 152 -30.04 -2.93 36.73
C GLY A 152 -29.14 -1.72 36.52
N ILE A 153 -27.86 -1.91 36.16
CA ILE A 153 -26.92 -0.82 35.93
C ILE A 153 -27.03 -0.38 34.47
N THR A 154 -27.56 0.83 34.25
CA THR A 154 -27.61 1.46 32.93
C THR A 154 -26.27 2.12 32.61
N ILE A 155 -25.58 1.63 31.58
CA ILE A 155 -24.29 2.18 31.16
C ILE A 155 -24.51 3.45 30.34
N HIS A 156 -24.53 4.61 31.00
CA HIS A 156 -24.48 5.92 30.36
C HIS A 156 -23.47 6.83 31.07
N GLY A 157 -22.54 7.37 30.29
CA GLY A 157 -21.55 8.34 30.75
C GLY A 157 -20.36 7.76 31.53
N ALA A 158 -19.44 8.66 31.91
CA ALA A 158 -18.16 8.31 32.52
C ALA A 158 -18.29 7.62 33.90
N ARG A 159 -19.37 7.89 34.64
CA ARG A 159 -19.61 7.30 35.97
C ARG A 159 -19.88 5.79 35.93
N ALA A 160 -20.29 5.25 34.79
CA ALA A 160 -20.49 3.82 34.59
C ALA A 160 -19.22 3.10 34.08
N LEU A 161 -18.12 3.83 33.81
CA LEU A 161 -16.87 3.25 33.31
C LEU A 161 -16.28 2.20 34.25
N PRO A 162 -16.23 2.38 35.59
CA PRO A 162 -15.66 1.37 36.47
C PRO A 162 -16.38 0.01 36.40
N ALA A 163 -17.70 0.02 36.19
CA ALA A 163 -18.51 -1.20 36.06
C ALA A 163 -18.17 -2.05 34.83
N LEU A 164 -17.54 -1.44 33.81
CA LEU A 164 -17.02 -2.12 32.62
C LEU A 164 -15.51 -2.34 32.71
N ALA A 165 -14.77 -1.30 33.07
CA ALA A 165 -13.32 -1.29 33.07
C ALA A 165 -12.77 -2.28 34.09
N VAL A 166 -13.29 -2.32 35.32
CA VAL A 166 -12.76 -3.20 36.37
C VAL A 166 -12.85 -4.68 35.95
N PRO A 167 -14.02 -5.23 35.55
CA PRO A 167 -14.10 -6.64 35.15
C PRO A 167 -13.31 -6.98 33.87
N VAL A 168 -13.26 -6.03 32.92
CA VAL A 168 -12.51 -6.23 31.66
C VAL A 168 -11.00 -6.20 31.91
N LEU A 169 -10.53 -5.32 32.79
CA LEU A 169 -9.12 -5.23 33.17
C LEU A 169 -8.72 -6.43 34.02
N GLU A 170 -9.53 -6.85 34.99
CA GLU A 170 -9.30 -8.06 35.79
C GLU A 170 -9.11 -9.27 34.88
N ARG A 171 -10.07 -9.51 33.98
CA ARG A 171 -9.98 -10.59 32.99
C ARG A 171 -8.78 -10.43 32.06
N GLY A 172 -8.50 -9.21 31.62
CA GLY A 172 -7.35 -8.92 30.76
C GLY A 172 -6.01 -9.22 31.45
N MET A 173 -5.91 -8.93 32.75
CA MET A 173 -4.74 -9.25 33.57
C MET A 173 -4.57 -10.75 33.75
N GLU A 174 -5.65 -11.48 34.01
CA GLU A 174 -5.63 -12.94 34.12
C GLU A 174 -5.22 -13.60 32.78
N GLU A 175 -5.82 -13.16 31.67
CA GLU A 175 -5.47 -13.64 30.32
C GLU A 175 -4.01 -13.31 29.95
N ALA A 176 -3.51 -12.13 30.33
CA ALA A 176 -2.12 -11.75 30.12
C ALA A 176 -1.15 -12.61 30.95
N HIS A 177 -1.50 -12.93 32.20
CA HIS A 177 -0.70 -13.79 33.07
C HIS A 177 -0.61 -15.21 32.52
N THR A 178 -1.75 -15.84 32.18
CA THR A 178 -1.77 -17.18 31.57
C THR A 178 -0.99 -17.23 30.26
N LEU A 179 -1.08 -16.16 29.45
CA LEU A 179 -0.31 -16.07 28.21
C LEU A 179 1.20 -15.99 28.48
N ALA A 180 1.61 -15.16 29.44
CA ALA A 180 3.01 -15.01 29.85
C ALA A 180 3.59 -16.34 30.36
N GLU A 181 2.88 -17.03 31.26
CA GLU A 181 3.29 -18.37 31.74
C GLU A 181 3.47 -19.35 30.57
N SER A 182 2.54 -19.35 29.62
CA SER A 182 2.62 -20.21 28.43
C SER A 182 3.76 -19.83 27.48
N MET A 183 4.20 -18.57 27.50
CA MET A 183 5.32 -18.08 26.68
C MET A 183 6.64 -18.48 27.35
N ASP A 184 6.77 -18.29 28.66
CA ASP A 184 7.95 -18.69 29.43
C ASP A 184 8.17 -20.20 29.39
N ALA A 185 7.11 -21.01 29.54
CA ALA A 185 7.17 -22.46 29.42
C ALA A 185 7.66 -22.93 28.02
N ARG A 186 7.45 -22.12 26.97
CA ARG A 186 7.94 -22.40 25.60
C ARG A 186 9.34 -21.81 25.33
N GLY A 187 9.99 -21.23 26.34
CA GLY A 187 11.32 -20.61 26.20
C GLY A 187 11.30 -19.29 25.43
N HIS A 188 10.20 -18.54 25.48
CA HIS A 188 10.05 -17.29 24.76
C HIS A 188 11.01 -16.20 25.27
N GLY A 189 12.15 -16.02 24.59
CA GLY A 189 13.15 -15.00 24.96
C GLY A 189 14.49 -15.58 25.41
N ALA A 190 14.57 -16.91 25.57
CA ALA A 190 15.79 -17.60 25.97
C ALA A 190 16.90 -17.67 24.89
N GLY A 191 16.65 -17.19 23.67
CA GLY A 191 17.67 -17.25 22.62
C GLY A 191 17.25 -16.72 21.25
N ARG A 192 18.16 -16.88 20.29
CA ARG A 192 17.99 -16.41 18.91
C ARG A 192 16.85 -17.16 18.22
N ARG A 193 15.82 -16.43 17.80
CA ARG A 193 14.65 -17.02 17.14
C ARG A 193 14.85 -17.26 15.65
N SER A 194 14.32 -18.38 15.19
CA SER A 194 14.08 -18.65 13.77
C SER A 194 12.66 -18.21 13.39
N ARG A 195 12.43 -17.91 12.11
CA ARG A 195 11.09 -17.61 11.57
C ARG A 195 10.47 -18.91 11.07
N TYR A 196 9.29 -19.27 11.59
CA TYR A 196 8.54 -20.42 11.08
C TYR A 196 7.94 -20.06 9.71
N ARG A 197 8.34 -20.80 8.66
CA ARG A 197 7.95 -20.61 7.26
C ARG A 197 8.39 -19.27 6.65
N PRO A 198 9.70 -19.05 6.48
CA PRO A 198 10.18 -17.89 5.73
C PRO A 198 9.67 -17.94 4.29
N GLN A 199 9.25 -16.78 3.75
CA GLN A 199 8.96 -16.65 2.33
C GLN A 199 10.28 -16.43 1.59
N PRO A 200 10.73 -17.36 0.72
CA PRO A 200 11.95 -17.18 -0.05
C PRO A 200 11.73 -16.15 -1.17
N TRP A 201 12.81 -15.50 -1.59
CA TRP A 201 12.81 -14.75 -2.84
C TRP A 201 12.72 -15.74 -4.01
N THR A 202 11.68 -15.61 -4.81
CA THR A 202 11.50 -16.39 -6.04
C THR A 202 12.15 -15.65 -7.22
N GLY A 203 12.44 -16.36 -8.31
CA GLY A 203 12.93 -15.72 -9.56
C GLY A 203 11.96 -14.66 -10.08
N ALA A 204 10.65 -14.90 -9.93
CA ALA A 204 9.57 -13.94 -10.14
C ALA A 204 9.75 -12.64 -9.34
N ALA A 205 9.99 -12.75 -8.03
CA ALA A 205 10.20 -11.59 -7.16
C ALA A 205 11.48 -10.82 -7.53
N LEU A 206 12.55 -11.54 -7.88
CA LEU A 206 13.81 -10.93 -8.33
C LEU A 206 13.61 -10.16 -9.63
N LEU A 207 12.94 -10.76 -10.62
CA LEU A 207 12.67 -10.13 -11.91
C LEU A 207 11.87 -8.84 -11.74
N ILE A 208 10.80 -8.86 -10.94
CA ILE A 208 9.99 -7.67 -10.63
C ILE A 208 10.84 -6.57 -9.98
N ALA A 209 11.66 -6.92 -9.00
CA ALA A 209 12.51 -5.96 -8.31
C ALA A 209 13.58 -5.37 -9.24
N VAL A 210 14.23 -6.19 -10.07
CA VAL A 210 15.27 -5.75 -11.01
C VAL A 210 14.69 -4.84 -12.08
N THR A 211 13.56 -5.19 -12.69
CA THR A 211 12.93 -4.31 -13.71
C THR A 211 12.44 -3.00 -13.10
N ALA A 212 11.88 -3.04 -11.90
CA ALA A 212 11.46 -1.84 -11.17
C ALA A 212 12.63 -0.91 -10.82
N ILE A 213 13.71 -1.45 -10.26
CA ILE A 213 14.92 -0.68 -9.96
C ILE A 213 15.55 -0.14 -11.25
N GLY A 214 15.62 -0.95 -12.31
CA GLY A 214 16.12 -0.53 -13.61
C GLY A 214 15.33 0.63 -14.20
N ALA A 215 14.01 0.58 -14.14
CA ALA A 215 13.15 1.68 -14.59
C ALA A 215 13.39 2.97 -13.78
N ALA A 216 13.43 2.86 -12.45
CA ALA A 216 13.70 4.01 -11.58
C ALA A 216 15.10 4.60 -11.81
N ALA A 217 16.14 3.76 -11.96
CA ALA A 217 17.50 4.19 -12.24
C ALA A 217 17.61 4.90 -13.59
N THR A 218 16.86 4.42 -14.60
CA THR A 218 16.82 5.03 -15.93
C THR A 218 16.21 6.43 -15.88
N PHE A 219 15.09 6.61 -15.17
CA PHE A 219 14.47 7.93 -14.98
C PHE A 219 15.31 8.84 -14.08
N LEU A 220 15.97 8.29 -13.07
CA LEU A 220 16.93 9.03 -12.25
C LEU A 220 18.09 9.56 -13.10
N ALA A 221 18.67 8.73 -13.97
CA ALA A 221 19.75 9.13 -14.86
C ALA A 221 19.30 10.22 -15.85
N ALA A 222 18.11 10.09 -16.44
CA ALA A 222 17.54 11.11 -17.31
C ALA A 222 17.26 12.44 -16.55
N SER A 223 16.80 12.35 -15.30
CA SER A 223 16.53 13.51 -14.45
C SER A 223 17.81 14.25 -14.05
N VAL A 224 18.82 13.51 -13.57
CA VAL A 224 20.13 14.08 -13.23
C VAL A 224 20.84 14.61 -14.48
N GLY A 225 20.68 13.95 -15.61
CA GLY A 225 21.20 14.41 -16.91
C GLY A 225 20.47 15.62 -17.49
N GLY A 226 19.41 16.12 -16.84
CA GLY A 226 18.68 17.32 -17.28
C GLY A 226 17.87 17.11 -18.57
N TRP A 227 17.38 15.90 -18.82
CA TRP A 227 16.64 15.62 -20.05
C TRP A 227 15.31 16.35 -20.07
N ALA A 228 15.20 17.38 -20.92
CA ALA A 228 14.00 18.21 -21.06
C ALA A 228 12.75 17.41 -21.46
N ILE A 229 12.93 16.23 -22.04
CA ILE A 229 11.85 15.28 -22.41
C ILE A 229 10.99 14.87 -21.21
N LEU A 230 11.52 14.93 -19.98
CA LEU A 230 10.74 14.59 -18.78
C LEU A 230 9.68 15.63 -18.41
N HIS A 231 9.86 16.87 -18.88
CA HIS A 231 9.01 18.02 -18.58
C HIS A 231 8.68 18.80 -19.87
N PRO A 232 7.66 18.37 -20.63
CA PRO A 232 7.29 19.03 -21.87
C PRO A 232 6.94 20.50 -21.65
N GLN A 233 7.37 21.36 -22.59
CA GLN A 233 7.03 22.78 -22.56
C GLN A 233 5.53 22.98 -22.82
N THR A 234 4.93 23.87 -22.04
CA THR A 234 3.50 24.21 -22.17
C THR A 234 3.27 25.49 -22.97
N SER A 235 4.35 26.17 -23.40
CA SER A 235 4.31 27.39 -24.23
C SER A 235 5.59 27.50 -25.07
N PRO A 236 5.55 27.26 -26.39
CA PRO A 236 4.40 26.82 -27.20
C PRO A 236 3.99 25.36 -26.89
N ILE A 237 2.72 25.01 -27.18
CA ILE A 237 2.23 23.63 -27.04
C ILE A 237 2.78 22.81 -28.20
N VAL A 238 3.71 21.91 -27.90
CA VAL A 238 4.28 20.95 -28.86
C VAL A 238 4.03 19.54 -28.33
N TRP A 239 3.78 18.60 -29.24
CA TRP A 239 3.63 17.22 -28.85
C TRP A 239 4.96 16.68 -28.31
N PRO A 240 4.99 16.03 -27.12
CA PRO A 240 6.22 15.53 -26.54
C PRO A 240 6.82 14.40 -27.37
N GLU A 241 8.14 14.44 -27.56
CA GLU A 241 8.90 13.35 -28.16
C GLU A 241 9.18 12.28 -27.12
N ALA A 242 8.79 11.02 -27.39
CA ALA A 242 9.02 9.91 -26.48
C ALA A 242 10.33 9.20 -26.80
N HIS A 243 11.26 9.16 -25.84
CA HIS A 243 12.53 8.48 -26.00
C HIS A 243 12.33 6.95 -25.85
N PRO A 244 12.80 6.12 -26.80
CA PRO A 244 12.50 4.68 -26.82
C PRO A 244 13.00 3.95 -25.58
N LEU A 245 14.12 4.37 -25.00
CA LEU A 245 14.66 3.79 -23.76
C LEU A 245 13.80 4.12 -22.53
N LEU A 246 13.17 5.30 -22.46
CA LEU A 246 12.25 5.64 -21.37
C LEU A 246 10.93 4.89 -21.51
N LEU A 247 10.43 4.71 -22.74
CA LEU A 247 9.28 3.85 -23.03
C LEU A 247 9.55 2.40 -22.63
N ALA A 248 10.72 1.86 -22.96
CA ALA A 248 11.12 0.51 -22.56
C ALA A 248 11.25 0.38 -21.03
N ALA A 249 11.78 1.40 -20.36
CA ALA A 249 11.88 1.44 -18.90
C ALA A 249 10.49 1.37 -18.24
N VAL A 250 9.53 2.22 -18.65
CA VAL A 250 8.16 2.15 -18.13
C VAL A 250 7.49 0.83 -18.52
N GLY A 251 7.69 0.35 -19.76
CA GLY A 251 7.16 -0.93 -20.21
C GLY A 251 7.65 -2.12 -19.39
N SER A 252 8.89 -2.09 -18.91
CA SER A 252 9.46 -3.14 -18.05
C SER A 252 8.74 -3.27 -16.69
N LEU A 253 8.04 -2.22 -16.23
CA LEU A 253 7.19 -2.27 -15.05
C LEU A 253 5.93 -3.14 -15.23
N ALA A 254 5.60 -3.57 -16.44
CA ALA A 254 4.52 -4.53 -16.70
C ALA A 254 4.88 -5.98 -16.29
N ALA A 255 6.13 -6.24 -15.92
CA ALA A 255 6.63 -7.56 -15.52
C ALA A 255 5.74 -8.31 -14.51
N PRO A 256 5.18 -7.70 -13.45
CA PRO A 256 4.33 -8.43 -12.51
C PRO A 256 3.08 -9.03 -13.16
N GLY A 257 2.46 -8.34 -14.14
CA GLY A 257 1.27 -8.83 -14.84
C GLY A 257 1.54 -10.05 -15.73
N LEU A 258 2.80 -10.26 -16.13
CA LEU A 258 3.22 -11.44 -16.89
C LEU A 258 3.47 -12.65 -15.99
N VAL A 259 4.02 -12.40 -14.80
CA VAL A 259 4.40 -13.43 -13.83
C VAL A 259 3.18 -13.97 -13.05
N GLY A 260 2.12 -13.18 -12.92
CA GLY A 260 0.92 -13.51 -12.15
C GLY A 260 -0.04 -14.54 -12.76
N ARG A 261 0.21 -15.09 -13.97
CA ARG A 261 -0.72 -16.02 -14.63
C ARG A 261 -0.67 -17.42 -13.98
N PRO A 262 -1.73 -17.88 -13.29
CA PRO A 262 -1.86 -19.28 -12.95
C PRO A 262 -2.27 -20.03 -14.22
N GLU A 263 -1.52 -21.07 -14.58
CA GLU A 263 -1.97 -22.05 -15.56
C GLU A 263 -3.30 -22.66 -15.10
N ARG A 264 -4.18 -22.91 -16.09
CA ARG A 264 -5.57 -23.35 -15.92
C ARG A 264 -5.68 -24.69 -15.21
#